data_AF-A0A956T1D3-F1
#
_entry.id   AF-A0A956T1D3-F1
#
_cell.length_a   1.000
_cell.length_b   1.000
_cell.length_c   1.000
_cell.angle_alpha   90.00
_cell.angle_beta   90.00
_cell.angle_gamma   90.00
#
_symmetry.space_group_name_H-M   'P 1'
#
loop_
_entity.id
_entity.type
_entity.pdbx_description
1 polymer ?
#
loop_
_entity_poly.entity_id
_entity_poly.type
_entity_poly.pdbx_seq_one_letter_code
_entity_poly.pdbx_strand_id
1 'polypeptide(L)'
;MIASTISQKLNSVFQKLGDQQPKRLEGEKSWAKYDAAREKDRFESLAGDSSALDGTYDVANTHHPFAPPYRSKVQISGNSEEGTISRQDALFLDLPVRTEGSPTFLTSSETTFTAEGATKLEVVEGPKGTTARRLFTDFDEPQKDYVEEYFIAN
;
A
#
# COMPACT_ATOMS: atom_id res chain seq x y z
N MET A 1 -2.62 2.49 -17.45
CA MET A 1 -1.52 1.82 -16.73
C MET A 1 -1.97 1.58 -15.29
N ILE A 2 -1.41 0.62 -14.57
CA ILE A 2 -1.91 0.29 -13.21
C ILE A 2 -1.78 1.48 -12.24
N ALA A 3 -0.72 2.30 -12.37
CA ALA A 3 -0.53 3.54 -11.62
C ALA A 3 -1.75 4.46 -11.71
N SER A 4 -2.18 4.84 -12.92
CA SER A 4 -3.35 5.73 -13.11
C SER A 4 -4.63 5.18 -12.47
N THR A 5 -4.84 3.87 -12.51
CA THR A 5 -6.01 3.23 -11.90
C THR A 5 -5.95 3.29 -10.38
N ILE A 6 -4.75 3.10 -9.80
CA ILE A 6 -4.52 3.23 -8.36
C ILE A 6 -4.75 4.67 -7.92
N SER A 7 -4.13 5.66 -8.57
CA SER A 7 -4.26 7.07 -8.19
C SER A 7 -5.72 7.54 -8.27
N GLN A 8 -6.47 7.14 -9.32
CA GLN A 8 -7.91 7.44 -9.43
C GLN A 8 -8.71 6.87 -8.26
N LYS A 9 -8.42 5.62 -7.87
CA LYS A 9 -9.11 4.96 -6.75
C LYS A 9 -8.79 5.63 -5.42
N LEU A 10 -7.52 5.90 -5.14
CA LEU A 10 -7.09 6.60 -3.93
C LEU A 10 -7.80 7.96 -3.84
N ASN A 11 -7.74 8.76 -4.91
CA ASN A 11 -8.40 10.06 -4.95
C ASN A 11 -9.92 9.96 -4.72
N SER A 12 -10.60 8.99 -5.34
CA SER A 12 -12.03 8.78 -5.14
C SER A 12 -12.38 8.44 -3.69
N VAL A 13 -11.60 7.59 -3.03
CA VAL A 13 -11.83 7.23 -1.62
C VAL A 13 -11.55 8.40 -0.71
N PHE A 14 -10.40 9.08 -0.86
CA PHE A 14 -10.05 10.22 -0.02
C PHE A 14 -11.00 11.42 -0.20
N GLN A 15 -11.59 11.61 -1.39
CA GLN A 15 -12.66 12.59 -1.59
C GLN A 15 -13.95 12.22 -0.83
N LYS A 16 -14.31 10.93 -0.76
CA LYS A 16 -15.49 10.46 -0.03
C LYS A 16 -15.39 10.63 1.49
N LEU A 17 -14.16 10.65 2.03
CA LEU A 17 -13.95 10.84 3.47
C LEU A 17 -14.44 12.22 3.96
N GLY A 18 -14.40 13.25 3.11
CA GLY A 18 -14.85 14.60 3.47
C GLY A 18 -14.20 15.09 4.76
N ASP A 19 -15.02 15.50 5.72
CA ASP A 19 -14.60 16.04 7.03
C ASP A 19 -14.45 14.95 8.13
N GLN A 20 -14.44 13.67 7.76
CA GLN A 20 -14.25 12.58 8.73
C GLN A 20 -12.93 12.77 9.49
N GLN A 21 -12.99 12.69 10.82
CA GLN A 21 -11.78 12.76 11.64
C GLN A 21 -11.04 11.43 11.60
N PRO A 22 -9.73 11.42 11.27
CA PRO A 22 -8.94 10.20 11.30
C PRO A 22 -8.67 9.76 12.74
N LYS A 23 -8.47 8.45 12.90
CA LYS A 23 -7.67 7.94 14.01
C LYS A 23 -6.21 8.21 13.68
N ARG A 24 -5.60 9.16 14.40
CA ARG A 24 -4.22 9.57 14.17
C ARG A 24 -3.25 8.91 15.16
N LEU A 25 -2.16 8.37 14.63
CA LEU A 25 -1.02 7.82 15.37
C LEU A 25 0.21 8.67 15.03
N GLU A 26 0.97 9.09 16.04
CA GLU A 26 2.11 10.01 15.86
C GLU A 26 3.40 9.49 16.51
N GLY A 27 4.53 9.99 16.02
CA GLY A 27 5.86 9.66 16.52
C GLY A 27 6.12 8.15 16.48
N GLU A 28 6.66 7.60 17.57
CA GLU A 28 7.00 6.17 17.68
C GLU A 28 5.81 5.22 17.48
N LYS A 29 4.57 5.68 17.71
CA LYS A 29 3.36 4.87 17.53
C LYS A 29 2.88 4.82 16.10
N SER A 30 3.32 5.76 15.25
CA SER A 30 2.81 5.91 13.89
C SER A 30 3.23 4.77 12.98
N TRP A 31 4.31 4.04 13.30
CA TRP A 31 4.92 3.02 12.44
C TRP A 31 5.21 3.47 10.99
N ALA A 32 5.01 4.76 10.67
CA ALA A 32 5.14 5.31 9.32
C ALA A 32 6.56 5.16 8.80
N LYS A 33 7.56 5.44 9.65
CA LYS A 33 8.98 5.25 9.33
C LYS A 33 9.31 3.82 8.88
N TYR A 34 8.76 2.82 9.57
CA TYR A 34 9.00 1.42 9.22
C TYR A 34 8.35 1.06 7.88
N ASP A 35 7.14 1.55 7.61
CA ASP A 35 6.47 1.33 6.34
C ASP A 35 7.19 2.04 5.19
N ALA A 36 7.57 3.30 5.39
CA ALA A 36 8.33 4.11 4.43
C ALA A 36 9.69 3.48 4.09
N ALA A 37 10.44 3.00 5.09
CA ALA A 37 11.69 2.29 4.88
C ALA A 37 11.49 1.02 4.03
N ARG A 38 10.47 0.22 4.32
CA ARG A 38 10.15 -0.99 3.56
C ARG A 38 9.78 -0.66 2.11
N GLU A 39 9.00 0.40 1.88
CA GLU A 39 8.66 0.83 0.52
C GLU A 39 9.89 1.40 -0.21
N LYS A 40 10.78 2.11 0.48
CA LYS A 40 12.04 2.62 -0.07
C LYS A 40 12.97 1.48 -0.49
N ASP A 41 13.20 0.51 0.40
CA ASP A 41 14.01 -0.68 0.10
C ASP A 41 13.47 -1.40 -1.14
N ARG A 42 12.13 -1.53 -1.25
CA ARG A 42 11.51 -2.10 -2.44
C ARG A 42 11.77 -1.24 -3.66
N PHE A 43 11.50 0.05 -3.60
CA PHE A 43 11.69 0.98 -4.70
C PHE A 43 13.14 0.95 -5.21
N GLU A 44 14.12 1.00 -4.32
CA GLU A 44 15.55 0.93 -4.66
C GLU A 44 15.94 -0.45 -5.22
N SER A 45 15.42 -1.55 -4.64
CA SER A 45 15.67 -2.90 -5.16
C SER A 45 15.12 -3.12 -6.57
N LEU A 46 14.02 -2.44 -6.91
CA LEU A 46 13.39 -2.49 -8.22
C LEU A 46 14.00 -1.45 -9.18
N ALA A 47 14.54 -0.33 -8.68
CA ALA A 47 15.11 0.74 -9.50
C ALA A 47 16.31 0.29 -10.37
N GLY A 48 17.01 -0.77 -9.97
CA GLY A 48 18.07 -1.39 -10.77
C GLY A 48 17.57 -2.25 -11.95
N ASP A 49 16.27 -2.57 -12.00
CA ASP A 49 15.63 -3.35 -13.05
C ASP A 49 14.29 -2.70 -13.44
N SER A 50 14.30 -1.83 -14.44
CA SER A 50 13.11 -1.12 -14.90
C SER A 50 11.98 -2.04 -15.37
N SER A 51 12.29 -3.29 -15.76
CA SER A 51 11.26 -4.29 -16.07
C SER A 51 10.55 -4.84 -14.83
N ALA A 52 11.21 -4.78 -13.67
CA ALA A 52 10.64 -5.15 -12.39
C ALA A 52 9.81 -4.01 -11.74
N LEU A 53 10.04 -2.76 -12.15
CA LEU A 53 9.24 -1.61 -11.73
C LEU A 53 7.84 -1.56 -12.36
N ASP A 54 7.58 -2.26 -13.46
CA ASP A 54 6.24 -2.39 -14.07
C ASP A 54 5.91 -3.86 -14.34
N GLY A 55 5.33 -4.52 -13.33
CA GLY A 55 5.22 -5.97 -13.30
C GLY A 55 4.00 -6.49 -12.56
N THR A 56 3.57 -7.70 -12.94
CA THR A 56 2.58 -8.49 -12.21
C THR A 56 3.24 -9.73 -11.65
N TYR A 57 3.14 -9.91 -10.33
CA TYR A 57 3.73 -11.00 -9.58
C TYR A 57 2.64 -11.84 -8.93
N ASP A 58 2.84 -13.15 -8.86
CA ASP A 58 1.94 -14.08 -8.17
C ASP A 58 2.75 -14.77 -7.06
N VAL A 59 2.33 -14.53 -5.82
CA VAL A 59 3.01 -15.02 -4.61
C VAL A 59 2.08 -15.99 -3.90
N ALA A 60 2.54 -17.22 -3.71
CA ALA A 60 1.80 -18.24 -2.97
C ALA A 60 2.57 -18.66 -1.72
N ASN A 61 1.89 -18.70 -0.58
CA ASN A 61 2.38 -19.31 0.64
C ASN A 61 1.42 -20.45 1.03
N THR A 62 1.80 -21.68 0.70
CA THR A 62 0.92 -22.85 0.80
C THR A 62 1.25 -23.79 1.96
N HIS A 63 2.41 -23.63 2.61
CA HIS A 63 2.93 -24.60 3.60
C HIS A 63 3.64 -23.96 4.81
N HIS A 64 3.32 -22.72 5.19
CA HIS A 64 3.98 -22.09 6.34
C HIS A 64 3.36 -22.56 7.68
N PRO A 65 4.18 -23.08 8.63
CA PRO A 65 3.67 -23.71 9.86
C PRO A 65 2.97 -22.75 10.83
N PHE A 66 3.18 -21.43 10.68
CA PHE A 66 2.62 -20.41 11.57
C PHE A 66 1.72 -19.39 10.88
N ALA A 67 1.37 -19.60 9.61
CA ALA A 67 0.50 -18.70 8.86
C ALA A 67 -0.57 -19.49 8.09
N PRO A 68 -1.82 -19.03 8.08
CA PRO A 68 -2.81 -19.63 7.19
C PRO A 68 -2.34 -19.51 5.74
N PRO A 69 -2.58 -20.52 4.90
CA PRO A 69 -2.24 -20.45 3.49
C PRO A 69 -2.86 -19.22 2.81
N TYR A 70 -2.10 -18.58 1.92
CA TYR A 70 -2.61 -17.46 1.13
C TYR A 70 -1.97 -17.42 -0.26
N ARG A 71 -2.65 -16.73 -1.18
CA ARG A 71 -2.10 -16.34 -2.48
C ARG A 71 -2.34 -14.86 -2.71
N SER A 72 -1.36 -14.16 -3.27
CA SER A 72 -1.44 -12.74 -3.56
C SER A 72 -1.05 -12.47 -5.00
N LYS A 73 -1.86 -11.71 -5.73
CA LYS A 73 -1.47 -11.12 -7.01
C LYS A 73 -1.06 -9.67 -6.76
N VAL A 74 0.18 -9.35 -7.07
CA VAL A 74 0.77 -8.04 -6.84
C VAL A 74 1.03 -7.36 -8.17
N GLN A 75 0.57 -6.14 -8.34
CA GLN A 75 0.88 -5.31 -9.51
C GLN A 75 1.60 -4.06 -9.03
N ILE A 76 2.74 -3.75 -9.65
CA ILE A 76 3.58 -2.61 -9.28
C ILE A 76 3.83 -1.78 -10.54
N SER A 77 3.82 -0.46 -10.38
CA SER A 77 4.29 0.50 -11.38
C SER A 77 5.05 1.59 -10.64
N GLY A 78 6.34 1.72 -10.90
CA GLY A 78 7.19 2.74 -10.29
C GLY A 78 7.82 3.67 -11.32
N ASN A 79 8.03 4.92 -10.93
CA ASN A 79 8.74 5.94 -11.68
C ASN A 79 9.89 6.48 -10.83
N SER A 80 11.13 6.10 -11.18
CA SER A 80 12.35 6.53 -10.48
C SER A 80 12.61 8.03 -10.58
N GLU A 81 12.22 8.68 -11.69
CA GLU A 81 12.44 10.12 -11.90
C GLU A 81 11.50 10.96 -11.03
N GLU A 82 10.26 10.50 -10.85
CA GLU A 82 9.26 11.18 -10.01
C GLU A 82 9.30 10.73 -8.55
N GLY A 83 10.10 9.71 -8.23
CA GLY A 83 10.17 9.13 -6.88
C GLY A 83 8.87 8.44 -6.46
N THR A 84 8.10 7.87 -7.40
CA THR A 84 6.78 7.32 -7.11
C THR A 84 6.72 5.81 -7.31
N ILE A 85 5.94 5.13 -6.45
CA ILE A 85 5.61 3.72 -6.61
C ILE A 85 4.13 3.50 -6.31
N SER A 86 3.39 3.00 -7.31
CA SER A 86 2.01 2.57 -7.18
C SER A 86 1.97 1.04 -7.11
N ARG A 87 1.20 0.50 -6.15
CA ARG A 87 1.05 -0.93 -5.92
C ARG A 87 -0.40 -1.33 -5.69
N GLN A 88 -0.79 -2.47 -6.25
CA GLN A 88 -2.03 -3.14 -5.93
C GLN A 88 -1.76 -4.58 -5.51
N ASP A 89 -2.23 -4.95 -4.32
CA ASP A 89 -2.14 -6.30 -3.76
C ASP A 89 -3.54 -6.90 -3.63
N ALA A 90 -3.79 -7.97 -4.38
CA ALA A 90 -5.02 -8.76 -4.30
C ALA A 90 -4.74 -10.03 -3.49
N LEU A 91 -5.17 -10.05 -2.23
CA LEU A 91 -4.98 -11.16 -1.30
C LEU A 91 -6.19 -12.10 -1.29
N PHE A 92 -5.92 -13.40 -1.47
CA PHE A 92 -6.89 -14.48 -1.45
C PHE A 92 -6.60 -15.38 -0.24
N LEU A 93 -7.51 -15.40 0.74
CA LEU A 93 -7.39 -16.22 1.95
C LEU A 93 -8.08 -17.58 1.84
N ASP A 94 -8.96 -17.77 0.85
CA ASP A 94 -9.62 -19.06 0.59
C ASP A 94 -8.87 -19.84 -0.50
N LEU A 95 -8.53 -21.09 -0.23
CA LEU A 95 -7.67 -21.94 -1.05
C LEU A 95 -8.43 -23.20 -1.52
N PRO A 96 -8.13 -23.72 -2.74
CA PRO A 96 -6.75 -24.04 -3.08
C PRO A 96 -6.09 -23.39 -4.31
N VAL A 97 -6.77 -22.68 -5.24
CA VAL A 97 -6.18 -22.60 -6.60
C VAL A 97 -6.21 -21.25 -7.34
N ARG A 98 -7.08 -20.27 -7.06
CA ARG A 98 -7.32 -19.21 -8.07
C ARG A 98 -7.11 -17.79 -7.56
N THR A 99 -6.26 -17.03 -8.25
CA THR A 99 -6.31 -15.56 -8.34
C THR A 99 -7.40 -15.10 -9.32
N GLU A 100 -8.33 -16.00 -9.66
CA GLU A 100 -9.49 -15.76 -10.52
C GLU A 100 -10.70 -15.54 -9.61
N GLY A 101 -11.23 -14.31 -9.60
CA GLY A 101 -12.37 -13.93 -8.77
C GLY A 101 -12.07 -12.69 -7.92
N SER A 102 -13.02 -12.35 -7.04
CA SER A 102 -12.87 -11.21 -6.13
C SER A 102 -11.91 -11.56 -4.98
N PRO A 103 -10.85 -10.77 -4.74
CA PRO A 103 -9.94 -11.02 -3.63
C PRO A 103 -10.63 -10.80 -2.28
N THR A 104 -10.13 -11.48 -1.24
CA THR A 104 -10.59 -11.25 0.14
C THR A 104 -10.23 -9.84 0.61
N PHE A 105 -9.04 -9.39 0.25
CA PHE A 105 -8.62 -8.00 0.45
C PHE A 105 -7.98 -7.45 -0.81
N LEU A 106 -8.32 -6.22 -1.17
CA LEU A 106 -7.65 -5.47 -2.22
C LEU A 106 -6.99 -4.24 -1.61
N THR A 107 -5.67 -4.23 -1.58
CA THR A 107 -4.90 -3.07 -1.13
C THR A 107 -4.41 -2.30 -2.34
N SER A 108 -4.71 -1.02 -2.41
CA SER A 108 -4.17 -0.09 -3.40
C SER A 108 -3.37 0.97 -2.66
N SER A 109 -2.14 1.21 -3.08
CA SER A 109 -1.28 2.21 -2.45
C SER A 109 -0.43 2.95 -3.45
N GLU A 110 -0.14 4.20 -3.14
CA GLU A 110 0.81 5.04 -3.85
C GLU A 110 1.74 5.68 -2.83
N THR A 111 3.03 5.56 -3.05
CA THR A 111 4.06 6.19 -2.23
C THR A 111 4.87 7.14 -3.09
N THR A 112 5.08 8.35 -2.57
CA THR A 112 5.94 9.37 -3.17
C THR A 112 7.09 9.63 -2.22
N PHE A 113 8.31 9.51 -2.72
CA PHE A 113 9.55 9.80 -2.03
C PHE A 113 10.07 11.16 -2.45
N THR A 114 10.52 11.96 -1.48
CA THR A 114 11.28 13.18 -1.70
C THR A 114 12.65 13.06 -1.03
N ALA A 115 13.47 14.10 -1.14
CA ALA A 115 14.73 14.14 -0.40
C ALA A 115 14.49 14.22 1.12
N GLU A 116 13.41 14.89 1.55
CA GLU A 116 13.10 15.12 2.96
C GLU A 116 12.24 14.01 3.60
N GLY A 117 11.57 13.16 2.80
CA GLY A 117 10.65 12.20 3.40
C GLY A 117 9.88 11.32 2.42
N ALA A 118 8.79 10.75 2.93
CA ALA A 118 7.88 9.94 2.14
C ALA A 118 6.42 10.21 2.54
N THR A 119 5.54 10.25 1.55
CA THR A 119 4.09 10.24 1.76
C THR A 119 3.49 9.02 1.09
N LYS A 120 2.63 8.31 1.80
CA LYS A 120 1.90 7.16 1.25
C LYS A 120 0.40 7.33 1.47
N LEU A 121 -0.36 7.07 0.41
CA LEU A 121 -1.79 6.87 0.47
C LEU A 121 -2.07 5.38 0.26
N GLU A 122 -2.91 4.80 1.12
CA GLU A 122 -3.27 3.39 1.07
C GLU A 122 -4.79 3.25 1.26
N VAL A 123 -5.38 2.33 0.50
CA VAL A 123 -6.78 1.94 0.61
C VAL A 123 -6.83 0.43 0.64
N VAL A 124 -7.34 -0.12 1.73
CA VAL A 124 -7.57 -1.56 1.93
C VAL A 124 -9.07 -1.81 1.91
N GLU A 125 -9.54 -2.49 0.87
CA GLU A 125 -10.92 -2.97 0.78
C GLU A 125 -11.00 -4.38 1.32
N GLY A 126 -11.97 -4.64 2.19
CA GLY A 126 -12.21 -5.97 2.74
C GLY A 126 -13.66 -6.22 3.09
N PRO A 127 -13.98 -7.40 3.66
CA PRO A 127 -15.36 -7.84 3.86
C PRO A 127 -16.16 -6.96 4.82
N LYS A 128 -15.48 -6.26 5.74
CA LYS A 128 -16.11 -5.42 6.77
C LYS A 128 -16.23 -3.95 6.39
N GLY A 129 -15.54 -3.51 5.35
CA GLY A 129 -15.43 -2.09 5.02
C GLY A 129 -14.15 -1.77 4.26
N THR A 130 -13.96 -0.47 4.02
CA THR A 130 -12.75 0.11 3.45
C THR A 130 -11.99 0.86 4.52
N THR A 131 -10.70 0.55 4.67
CA THR A 131 -9.76 1.33 5.49
C THR A 131 -8.90 2.18 4.56
N ALA A 132 -8.93 3.49 4.73
CA ALA A 132 -8.04 4.41 4.03
C ALA A 132 -6.98 4.92 5.01
N ARG A 133 -5.72 5.02 4.57
CA ARG A 133 -4.60 5.49 5.39
C ARG A 133 -3.76 6.52 4.66
N ARG A 134 -3.43 7.60 5.37
CA ARG A 134 -2.36 8.53 4.97
C ARG A 134 -1.21 8.33 5.92
N LEU A 135 -0.04 8.06 5.37
CA LEU A 135 1.19 7.92 6.11
C LEU A 135 2.14 9.01 5.66
N PHE A 136 2.82 9.62 6.62
CA PHE A 136 3.84 10.62 6.38
C PHE A 136 5.05 10.30 7.24
N THR A 137 6.22 10.43 6.64
CA THR A 137 7.50 10.27 7.31
C THR A 137 8.42 11.40 6.90
N ASP A 138 9.02 12.04 7.89
CA ASP A 138 10.07 13.04 7.73
C ASP A 138 11.41 12.36 8.11
N PHE A 139 12.39 12.40 7.20
CA PHE A 139 13.65 11.70 7.41
C PHE A 139 14.56 12.39 8.43
N ASP A 140 14.41 13.71 8.60
CA ASP A 140 15.21 14.51 9.52
C ASP A 140 14.50 14.71 10.87
N GLU A 141 13.17 14.73 10.87
CA GLU A 141 12.34 15.00 12.04
C GLU A 141 11.31 13.89 12.33
N PRO A 142 11.73 12.70 12.81
CA PRO A 142 10.84 11.55 13.03
C PRO A 142 9.68 11.79 14.00
N GLN A 143 9.77 12.83 14.85
CA GLN A 143 8.65 13.27 15.70
C GLN A 143 7.43 13.77 14.90
N LYS A 144 7.62 14.13 13.63
CA LYS A 144 6.54 14.55 12.72
C LYS A 144 5.86 13.37 12.04
N ASP A 145 6.39 12.16 12.18
CA ASP A 145 5.83 10.96 11.55
C ASP A 145 4.39 10.73 12.04
N TYR A 146 3.50 10.42 11.11
CA TYR A 146 2.13 10.10 11.46
C TYR A 146 1.50 9.08 10.52
N VAL A 147 0.47 8.42 11.05
CA VAL A 147 -0.50 7.65 10.29
C VAL A 147 -1.89 8.10 10.67
N GLU A 148 -2.66 8.51 9.66
CA GLU A 148 -4.08 8.81 9.76
C GLU A 148 -4.85 7.64 9.16
N GLU A 149 -5.69 7.00 9.98
CA GLU A 149 -6.54 5.89 9.56
C GLU A 149 -8.02 6.31 9.56
N TYR A 150 -8.70 6.02 8.47
CA TYR A 150 -10.12 6.24 8.27
C TYR A 150 -10.80 4.90 7.97
N PHE A 151 -12.01 4.74 8.47
CA PHE A 151 -12.81 3.54 8.20
C PHE A 151 -14.17 3.93 7.62
N ILE A 152 -14.53 3.27 6.52
CA ILE A 152 -15.80 3.38 5.83
C ILE A 152 -16.45 2.00 5.90
N ALA A 153 -17.56 1.87 6.64
CA ALA A 153 -18.31 0.62 6.68
C ALA A 153 -18.96 0.32 5.31
N ASN A 154 -19.13 -0.96 4.99
CA ASN A 154 -19.86 -1.40 3.78
C ASN A 154 -21.35 -1.11 3.87
#